data_AF-A0A3D1F034-F1
#
_entry.id   AF-A0A3D1F034-F1
#
_cell.length_a   1.000
_cell.length_b   1.000
_cell.length_c   1.000
_cell.angle_alpha   90.00
_cell.angle_beta   90.00
_cell.angle_gamma   90.00
#
_symmetry.space_group_name_H-M   'P 1'
#
loop_
_entity.id
_entity.type
_entity.pdbx_description
1 polymer ?
#
loop_
_entity_poly.entity_id
_entity_poly.type
_entity_poly.pdbx_seq_one_letter_code
_entity_poly.pdbx_strand_id
1 'polypeptide(L)'
;MSIEQLNEQFGIDNIVTFTTGKGDLPCIEVKSPLATATVYLHGAHLTHWQPTGEEPVLFMNSASWFEDGKPIRGGVPICFPWFGPHLVDENMPAHGIVRVKAWDVESIAQDNAGNIVITLATESNDETYELWPFEFKTRFVITVGKTLSMSLQTQNTDDKELKITEALHSYFSV
;
A
#
# COMPACT_ATOMS: atom_id res chain seq x y z
N MET A 1 -6.81 -13.35 -5.44
CA MET A 1 -8.29 -13.42 -5.34
C MET A 1 -8.92 -12.57 -6.42
N SER A 2 -10.10 -12.90 -6.92
CA SER A 2 -10.87 -12.00 -7.80
C SER A 2 -11.46 -10.83 -7.01
N ILE A 3 -11.87 -9.75 -7.68
CA ILE A 3 -12.55 -8.62 -7.05
C ILE A 3 -13.85 -9.04 -6.36
N GLU A 4 -14.59 -9.99 -6.95
CA GLU A 4 -15.81 -10.54 -6.35
C GLU A 4 -15.51 -11.23 -5.02
N GLN A 5 -14.51 -12.12 -4.99
CA GLN A 5 -14.06 -12.80 -3.77
C GLN A 5 -13.55 -11.82 -2.70
N LEU A 6 -12.85 -10.76 -3.11
CA LEU A 6 -12.38 -9.72 -2.20
C LEU A 6 -13.55 -8.94 -1.58
N ASN A 7 -14.57 -8.60 -2.36
CA ASN A 7 -15.79 -7.95 -1.85
C ASN A 7 -16.57 -8.88 -0.91
N GLU A 8 -16.73 -10.16 -1.25
CA GLU A 8 -17.40 -11.14 -0.39
C GLU A 8 -16.68 -11.32 0.95
N GLN A 9 -15.34 -11.33 0.94
CA GLN A 9 -14.55 -11.60 2.13
C GLN A 9 -14.26 -10.36 2.99
N PHE A 10 -14.03 -9.20 2.38
CA PHE A 10 -13.52 -8.01 3.06
C PHE A 10 -14.34 -6.73 2.80
N GLY A 11 -15.36 -6.79 1.94
CA GLY A 11 -16.22 -5.65 1.68
C GLY A 11 -17.02 -5.23 2.93
N ILE A 12 -17.37 -3.94 2.98
CA ILE A 12 -18.29 -3.40 3.99
C ILE A 12 -19.37 -2.64 3.23
N ASP A 13 -20.62 -3.07 3.36
CA ASP A 13 -21.75 -2.52 2.60
C ASP A 13 -21.76 -0.98 2.59
N ASN A 14 -21.71 -0.41 1.38
CA ASN A 14 -21.70 1.04 1.11
C ASN A 14 -20.50 1.82 1.68
N ILE A 15 -19.48 1.15 2.26
CA ILE A 15 -18.32 1.79 2.89
C ILE A 15 -17.01 1.35 2.26
N VAL A 16 -16.79 0.05 2.08
CA VAL A 16 -15.56 -0.51 1.50
C VAL A 16 -15.92 -1.40 0.32
N THR A 17 -15.33 -1.12 -0.83
CA THR A 17 -15.55 -1.89 -2.05
C THR A 17 -14.23 -2.12 -2.77
N PHE A 18 -14.02 -3.33 -3.27
CA PHE A 18 -12.94 -3.65 -4.19
C PHE A 18 -13.42 -3.42 -5.62
N THR A 19 -12.61 -2.75 -6.43
CA THR A 19 -12.92 -2.47 -7.83
C THR A 19 -11.66 -2.54 -8.69
N THR A 20 -11.85 -2.52 -9.99
CA THR A 20 -10.78 -2.32 -10.97
C THR A 20 -10.47 -0.82 -11.06
N GLY A 21 -9.26 -0.45 -10.67
CA GLY A 21 -8.73 0.91 -10.77
C GLY A 21 -8.12 1.19 -12.14
N LYS A 22 -7.24 2.20 -12.19
CA LYS A 22 -6.47 2.52 -13.40
C LYS A 22 -5.55 1.35 -13.77
N GLY A 23 -5.38 1.12 -15.07
CA GLY A 23 -4.54 0.06 -15.63
C GLY A 23 -4.93 -1.35 -15.19
N ASP A 24 -6.23 -1.53 -14.95
CA ASP A 24 -6.84 -2.80 -14.56
C ASP A 24 -6.34 -3.38 -13.22
N LEU A 25 -5.66 -2.57 -12.40
CA LEU A 25 -5.15 -2.99 -11.10
C LEU A 25 -6.26 -2.96 -10.04
N PRO A 26 -6.37 -3.97 -9.16
CA PRO A 26 -7.35 -4.00 -8.09
C PRO A 26 -7.04 -2.93 -7.03
N CYS A 27 -8.07 -2.20 -6.62
CA CYS A 27 -7.98 -1.22 -5.55
C CYS A 27 -9.16 -1.30 -4.57
N ILE A 28 -8.93 -0.84 -3.35
CA ILE A 28 -9.89 -0.64 -2.29
C ILE A 28 -10.38 0.80 -2.37
N GLU A 29 -11.69 0.98 -2.50
CA GLU A 29 -12.37 2.25 -2.39
C GLU A 29 -13.04 2.35 -1.03
N VAL A 30 -12.66 3.37 -0.25
CA VAL A 30 -13.30 3.71 1.02
C VAL A 30 -14.19 4.92 0.81
N LYS A 31 -15.46 4.80 1.19
CA LYS A 31 -16.46 5.87 1.21
C LYS A 31 -17.19 5.86 2.54
N SER A 32 -16.59 6.48 3.54
CA SER A 32 -17.17 6.60 4.89
C SER A 32 -17.73 8.01 5.11
N PRO A 33 -18.56 8.23 6.15
CA PRO A 33 -18.95 9.58 6.56
C PRO A 33 -17.77 10.47 6.98
N LEU A 34 -16.62 9.88 7.37
CA LEU A 34 -15.45 10.61 7.87
C LEU A 34 -14.47 11.04 6.76
N ALA A 35 -14.32 10.20 5.73
CA ALA A 35 -13.36 10.40 4.65
C ALA A 35 -13.60 9.44 3.48
N THR A 36 -13.03 9.80 2.33
CA THR A 36 -12.80 8.89 1.20
C THR A 36 -11.33 8.55 1.08
N ALA A 37 -11.01 7.36 0.57
CA ALA A 37 -9.65 6.94 0.25
C ALA A 37 -9.61 5.87 -0.84
N THR A 38 -8.50 5.80 -1.56
CA THR A 38 -8.23 4.75 -2.55
C THR A 38 -6.87 4.12 -2.25
N VAL A 39 -6.83 2.80 -2.09
CA VAL A 39 -5.62 2.01 -1.84
C VAL A 39 -5.48 0.94 -2.91
N TYR A 40 -4.43 0.97 -3.71
CA TYR A 40 -4.14 -0.11 -4.66
C TYR A 40 -3.49 -1.28 -3.93
N LEU A 41 -3.88 -2.51 -4.27
CA LEU A 41 -3.20 -3.71 -3.74
C LEU A 41 -1.77 -3.80 -4.28
N HIS A 42 -1.55 -3.31 -5.50
CA HIS A 42 -0.22 -3.08 -6.06
C HIS A 42 0.54 -2.07 -5.19
N GLY A 43 1.61 -2.54 -4.55
CA GLY A 43 2.47 -1.78 -3.66
C GLY A 43 1.83 -1.38 -2.32
N ALA A 44 0.65 -1.90 -1.98
CA ALA A 44 -0.18 -1.40 -0.88
C ALA A 44 -0.30 0.15 -0.91
N HIS A 45 -0.53 0.69 -2.11
CA HIS A 45 -0.27 2.09 -2.41
C HIS A 45 -1.50 2.96 -2.17
N LEU A 46 -1.45 3.79 -1.13
CA LEU A 46 -2.49 4.80 -0.87
C LEU A 46 -2.36 5.95 -1.88
N THR A 47 -3.32 6.06 -2.81
CA THR A 47 -3.29 7.08 -3.88
C THR A 47 -4.22 8.26 -3.62
N HIS A 48 -5.20 8.10 -2.75
CA HIS A 48 -6.16 9.13 -2.41
C HIS A 48 -6.53 9.06 -0.93
N TRP A 49 -6.62 10.22 -0.29
CA TRP A 49 -7.27 10.39 1.00
C TRP A 49 -7.83 11.81 1.07
N GLN A 50 -9.09 11.90 1.47
CA GLN A 50 -9.82 13.16 1.61
C GLN A 50 -10.78 13.07 2.79
N PRO A 51 -10.50 13.75 3.91
CA PRO A 51 -11.47 13.96 4.96
C PRO A 51 -12.74 14.64 4.43
N THR A 52 -13.89 14.27 4.97
CA THR A 52 -15.17 14.89 4.59
C THR A 52 -15.14 16.40 4.86
N GLY A 53 -15.39 17.19 3.81
CA GLY A 53 -15.41 18.65 3.88
C GLY A 53 -14.08 19.33 3.57
N GLU A 54 -13.02 18.55 3.33
CA GLU A 54 -11.69 19.06 2.96
C GLU A 54 -11.35 18.75 1.50
N GLU A 55 -10.31 19.39 0.97
CA GLU A 55 -9.75 19.05 -0.33
C GLU A 55 -8.91 17.76 -0.27
N PRO A 56 -8.70 17.05 -1.40
CA PRO A 56 -7.80 15.89 -1.47
C PRO A 56 -6.38 16.23 -0.99
N VAL A 57 -5.88 15.47 -0.01
CA VAL A 57 -4.62 15.79 0.68
C VAL A 57 -3.39 15.26 -0.05
N LEU A 58 -3.55 14.15 -0.78
CA LEU A 58 -2.45 13.48 -1.47
C LEU A 58 -2.34 13.94 -2.92
N PHE A 59 -1.11 14.25 -3.34
CA PHE A 59 -0.79 14.58 -4.72
C PHE A 59 -0.54 13.31 -5.53
N MET A 60 -1.13 13.23 -6.72
CA MET A 60 -0.86 12.18 -7.71
C MET A 60 -0.25 12.76 -8.98
N ASN A 61 0.80 12.13 -9.49
CA ASN A 61 1.33 12.49 -10.79
C ASN A 61 0.36 11.99 -11.88
N SER A 62 -0.15 12.89 -12.72
CA SER A 62 -1.09 12.55 -13.81
C SER A 62 -0.49 11.62 -14.86
N ALA A 63 0.84 11.60 -15.00
CA ALA A 63 1.60 10.69 -15.86
C ALA A 63 2.14 9.47 -15.10
N SER A 64 1.58 9.16 -13.92
CA SER A 64 1.92 7.93 -13.19
C SER A 64 1.55 6.70 -14.01
N TRP A 65 2.39 5.67 -13.92
CA TRP A 65 2.01 4.33 -14.33
C TRP A 65 0.98 3.75 -13.35
N PHE A 66 0.14 2.87 -13.87
CA PHE A 66 -0.71 1.97 -13.13
C PHE A 66 -0.58 0.62 -13.82
N GLU A 67 0.56 -0.02 -13.62
CA GLU A 67 0.94 -1.24 -14.33
C GLU A 67 1.66 -2.15 -13.35
N ASP A 68 1.45 -3.46 -13.50
CA ASP A 68 2.17 -4.46 -12.71
C ASP A 68 3.69 -4.33 -12.91
N GLY A 69 4.46 -4.56 -11.85
CA GLY A 69 5.91 -4.38 -11.86
C GLY A 69 6.42 -2.92 -11.97
N LYS A 70 5.55 -1.90 -12.10
CA LYS A 70 5.96 -0.48 -12.18
C LYS A 70 5.51 0.33 -10.97
N PRO A 71 6.33 1.29 -10.49
CA PRO A 71 5.97 2.09 -9.33
C PRO A 71 4.90 3.12 -9.67
N ILE A 72 3.87 3.23 -8.82
CA ILE A 72 2.92 4.34 -8.85
C ILE A 72 3.60 5.61 -8.31
N ARG A 73 3.38 6.76 -8.97
CA ARG A 73 4.02 8.06 -8.71
C ARG A 73 3.03 9.04 -8.07
N GLY A 74 3.34 9.49 -6.85
CA GLY A 74 2.43 10.26 -6.00
C GLY A 74 1.82 9.37 -4.91
N GLY A 75 0.90 9.91 -4.11
CA GLY A 75 0.28 9.18 -3.01
C GLY A 75 1.31 8.85 -1.92
N VAL A 76 1.28 7.61 -1.44
CA VAL A 76 2.22 7.11 -0.42
C VAL A 76 2.92 5.82 -0.89
N PRO A 77 3.98 5.93 -1.72
CA PRO A 77 4.84 4.79 -2.04
C PRO A 77 5.55 4.27 -0.79
N ILE A 78 5.58 2.95 -0.63
CA ILE A 78 6.35 2.26 0.41
C ILE A 78 7.78 2.02 -0.10
N CYS A 79 8.78 2.48 0.64
CA CYS A 79 10.18 2.15 0.36
C CYS A 79 10.60 1.02 1.30
N PHE A 80 10.88 -0.17 0.77
CA PHE A 80 11.37 -1.31 1.55
C PHE A 80 11.97 -2.37 0.59
N PRO A 81 13.15 -2.96 0.91
CA PRO A 81 13.89 -2.87 2.17
C PRO A 81 15.00 -1.81 2.19
N TRP A 82 15.06 -0.95 1.17
CA TRP A 82 15.94 0.22 1.16
C TRP A 82 15.22 1.49 0.72
N PHE A 83 15.72 2.63 1.19
CA PHE A 83 15.35 3.96 0.72
C PHE A 83 16.39 4.53 -0.25
N GLY A 84 15.94 5.11 -1.36
CA GLY A 84 16.81 5.69 -2.38
C GLY A 84 17.41 4.65 -3.32
N PRO A 85 18.52 4.97 -4.00
CA PRO A 85 19.25 4.01 -4.83
C PRO A 85 19.75 2.83 -3.99
N HIS A 86 19.80 1.65 -4.60
CA HIS A 86 20.45 0.50 -3.97
C HIS A 86 21.97 0.75 -3.90
N LEU A 87 22.59 0.50 -2.74
CA LEU A 87 23.95 0.99 -2.43
C LEU A 87 25.09 0.19 -3.08
N VAL A 88 24.81 -1.03 -3.57
CA VAL A 88 25.84 -1.96 -4.07
C VAL A 88 25.66 -2.27 -5.55
N ASP A 89 24.43 -2.59 -5.95
CA ASP A 89 24.05 -2.87 -7.34
C ASP A 89 23.20 -1.73 -7.91
N GLU A 90 23.73 -1.01 -8.89
CA GLU A 90 23.07 0.13 -9.55
C GLU A 90 21.93 -0.29 -10.49
N ASN A 91 21.84 -1.57 -10.87
CA ASN A 91 20.75 -2.09 -11.70
C ASN A 91 19.48 -2.38 -10.90
N MET A 92 19.59 -2.41 -9.57
CA MET A 92 18.44 -2.62 -8.69
C MET A 92 17.52 -1.41 -8.66
N PRO A 93 16.21 -1.61 -8.47
CA PRO A 93 15.28 -0.50 -8.39
C PRO A 93 15.60 0.40 -7.20
N ALA A 94 15.42 1.71 -7.39
CA ALA A 94 15.38 2.62 -6.26
C ALA A 94 14.16 2.33 -5.38
N HIS A 95 14.31 2.55 -4.08
CA HIS A 95 13.27 2.44 -3.05
C HIS A 95 12.75 1.01 -2.81
N GLY A 96 13.60 0.01 -3.02
CA GLY A 96 13.24 -1.37 -2.74
C GLY A 96 12.29 -1.98 -3.75
N ILE A 97 11.66 -3.08 -3.32
CA ILE A 97 11.00 -4.05 -4.21
C ILE A 97 9.50 -4.19 -3.93
N VAL A 98 9.01 -3.78 -2.75
CA VAL A 98 7.62 -4.08 -2.37
C VAL A 98 6.58 -3.15 -2.99
N ARG A 99 6.97 -1.95 -3.45
CA ARG A 99 6.05 -0.98 -4.09
C ARG A 99 5.64 -1.34 -5.51
N VAL A 100 6.23 -2.40 -6.07
CA VAL A 100 5.92 -2.91 -7.41
C VAL A 100 5.36 -4.33 -7.38
N LYS A 101 5.06 -4.84 -6.18
CA LYS A 101 4.47 -6.16 -5.94
C LYS A 101 3.02 -6.00 -5.50
N ALA A 102 2.14 -6.92 -5.85
CA ALA A 102 0.81 -7.00 -5.27
C ALA A 102 0.85 -7.50 -3.81
N TRP A 103 0.10 -6.84 -2.94
CA TRP A 103 -0.07 -7.21 -1.52
C TRP A 103 -1.41 -7.89 -1.30
N ASP A 104 -1.45 -8.77 -0.32
CA ASP A 104 -2.66 -9.45 0.12
C ASP A 104 -3.41 -8.63 1.18
N VAL A 105 -4.73 -8.75 1.20
CA VAL A 105 -5.56 -8.18 2.26
C VAL A 105 -5.59 -9.16 3.43
N GLU A 106 -5.09 -8.73 4.59
CA GLU A 106 -5.18 -9.54 5.81
C GLU A 106 -6.49 -9.24 6.57
N SER A 107 -6.88 -7.97 6.67
CA SER A 107 -8.15 -7.59 7.31
C SER A 107 -8.62 -6.20 6.91
N ILE A 108 -9.94 -6.00 6.96
CA ILE A 108 -10.57 -4.68 6.93
C ILE A 108 -11.64 -4.64 8.02
N ALA A 109 -11.67 -3.57 8.81
CA ALA A 109 -12.67 -3.39 9.85
C ALA A 109 -13.05 -1.92 10.01
N GLN A 110 -14.28 -1.67 10.47
CA GLN A 110 -14.69 -0.37 10.98
C GLN A 110 -14.52 -0.35 12.50
N ASP A 111 -13.80 0.63 13.03
CA ASP A 111 -13.65 0.80 14.48
C ASP A 111 -14.88 1.48 15.11
N ASN A 112 -14.91 1.53 16.46
CA ASN A 112 -16.03 2.15 17.20
C ASN A 112 -16.20 3.66 16.96
N ALA A 113 -15.17 4.34 16.42
CA ALA A 113 -15.22 5.75 16.05
C ALA A 113 -15.65 5.96 14.59
N GLY A 114 -15.85 4.88 13.83
CA GLY A 114 -16.25 4.89 12.43
C GLY A 114 -15.08 4.97 11.44
N ASN A 115 -13.82 4.90 11.90
CA ASN A 115 -12.66 4.85 11.01
C ASN A 115 -12.58 3.48 10.34
N ILE A 116 -12.04 3.45 9.13
CA ILE A 116 -11.80 2.21 8.38
C ILE A 116 -10.33 1.83 8.54
N VAL A 117 -10.09 0.68 9.16
CA VAL A 117 -8.75 0.10 9.36
C VAL A 117 -8.54 -0.96 8.31
N ILE A 118 -7.55 -0.77 7.44
CA ILE A 118 -7.14 -1.68 6.38
C ILE A 118 -5.75 -2.22 6.73
N THR A 119 -5.59 -3.54 6.76
CA THR A 119 -4.28 -4.19 6.90
C THR A 119 -3.97 -4.98 5.64
N LEU A 120 -2.91 -4.55 4.94
CA LEU A 120 -2.34 -5.25 3.80
C LEU A 120 -1.02 -5.89 4.23
N ALA A 121 -0.66 -7.02 3.63
CA ALA A 121 0.62 -7.66 3.88
C ALA A 121 1.27 -8.19 2.60
N THR A 122 2.60 -8.28 2.64
CA THR A 122 3.38 -9.08 1.71
C THR A 122 4.46 -9.80 2.50
N GLU A 123 4.90 -10.94 1.97
CA GLU A 123 6.04 -11.69 2.48
C GLU A 123 7.01 -12.02 1.35
N SER A 124 8.19 -12.48 1.75
CA SER A 124 9.20 -13.01 0.85
C SER A 124 8.66 -14.19 0.05
N ASN A 125 8.93 -14.19 -1.24
CA ASN A 125 8.75 -15.28 -2.18
C ASN A 125 10.01 -15.45 -3.03
N ASP A 126 10.03 -16.43 -3.93
CA ASP A 126 11.16 -16.72 -4.82
C ASP A 126 11.65 -15.47 -5.57
N GLU A 127 10.74 -14.67 -6.15
CA GLU A 127 11.08 -13.43 -6.87
C GLU A 127 11.77 -12.39 -5.98
N THR A 128 11.25 -12.15 -4.79
CA THR A 128 11.88 -11.21 -3.85
C THR A 128 13.21 -11.74 -3.33
N TYR A 129 13.34 -13.06 -3.18
CA TYR A 129 14.55 -13.70 -2.68
C TYR A 129 15.69 -13.64 -3.71
N GLU A 130 15.37 -13.69 -5.01
CA GLU A 130 16.33 -13.42 -6.09
C GLU A 130 16.89 -11.99 -6.03
N LEU A 131 16.05 -11.01 -5.69
CA LEU A 131 16.46 -9.60 -5.61
C LEU A 131 17.13 -9.25 -4.27
N TRP A 132 16.66 -9.85 -3.19
CA TRP A 132 17.12 -9.62 -1.83
C TRP A 132 16.94 -10.90 -1.02
N PRO A 133 18.02 -11.70 -0.82
CA PRO A 133 17.96 -13.09 -0.35
C PRO A 133 17.72 -13.21 1.16
N PHE A 134 16.55 -12.73 1.57
CA PHE A 134 16.11 -12.68 2.95
C PHE A 134 14.63 -12.99 3.06
N GLU A 135 14.26 -13.73 4.10
CA GLU A 135 12.87 -13.96 4.47
C GLU A 135 12.31 -12.82 5.33
N PHE A 136 11.15 -12.31 4.95
CA PHE A 136 10.52 -11.21 5.66
C PHE A 136 9.00 -11.27 5.55
N LYS A 137 8.33 -10.61 6.48
CA LYS A 137 6.93 -10.24 6.35
C LYS A 137 6.74 -8.77 6.68
N THR A 138 6.09 -8.02 5.79
CA THR A 138 5.78 -6.61 5.99
C THR A 138 4.27 -6.41 5.96
N ARG A 139 3.74 -5.64 6.90
CA ARG A 139 2.34 -5.21 6.95
C ARG A 139 2.24 -3.71 6.84
N PHE A 140 1.20 -3.25 6.15
CA PHE A 140 0.83 -1.85 6.08
C PHE A 140 -0.57 -1.68 6.64
N VAL A 141 -0.67 -0.96 7.75
CA VAL A 141 -1.94 -0.67 8.44
C VAL A 141 -2.31 0.77 8.18
N ILE A 142 -3.46 0.98 7.54
CA ILE A 142 -4.00 2.28 7.18
C ILE A 142 -5.29 2.48 7.96
N THR A 143 -5.36 3.54 8.77
CA THR A 143 -6.60 3.95 9.44
C THR A 143 -7.12 5.21 8.78
N VAL A 144 -8.21 5.06 8.02
CA VAL A 144 -8.87 6.12 7.27
C VAL A 144 -10.00 6.72 8.10
N GLY A 145 -9.84 7.98 8.48
CA GLY A 145 -10.86 8.77 9.15
C GLY A 145 -10.67 10.26 8.88
N LYS A 146 -11.16 11.11 9.79
CA LYS A 146 -10.90 12.57 9.76
C LYS A 146 -9.40 12.88 9.80
N THR A 147 -8.64 11.98 10.40
CA THR A 147 -7.18 11.92 10.31
C THR A 147 -6.78 10.63 9.61
N LEU A 148 -5.63 10.65 8.94
CA LEU A 148 -5.01 9.45 8.37
C LEU A 148 -3.89 8.98 9.31
N SER A 149 -3.95 7.74 9.75
CA SER A 149 -2.83 7.06 10.42
C SER A 149 -2.31 5.93 9.54
N MET A 150 -1.00 5.79 9.51
CA MET A 150 -0.31 4.80 8.67
C MET A 150 0.83 4.17 9.49
N SER A 151 0.89 2.85 9.50
CA SER A 151 1.96 2.08 10.16
C SER A 151 2.49 1.04 9.21
N LEU A 152 3.79 1.13 8.90
CA LEU A 152 4.54 0.06 8.26
C LEU A 152 5.17 -0.79 9.36
N GLN A 153 4.98 -2.11 9.28
CA GLN A 153 5.46 -3.06 10.27
C GLN A 153 6.28 -4.12 9.57
N THR A 154 7.53 -4.28 9.96
CA THR A 154 8.43 -5.30 9.41
C THR A 154 8.70 -6.38 10.46
N GLN A 155 8.53 -7.63 10.05
CA GLN A 155 8.92 -8.81 10.81
C GLN A 155 10.07 -9.51 10.08
N ASN A 156 11.17 -9.70 10.79
CA ASN A 156 12.22 -10.63 10.35
C ASN A 156 11.72 -12.06 10.56
N THR A 157 11.59 -12.82 9.48
CA THR A 157 11.23 -14.25 9.52
C THR A 157 12.40 -15.15 9.15
N ASP A 158 13.54 -14.57 8.76
CA ASP A 158 14.78 -15.26 8.44
C ASP A 158 15.55 -15.65 9.73
N ASP A 159 16.53 -16.54 9.58
CA ASP A 159 17.51 -16.85 10.63
C ASP A 159 18.69 -15.85 10.65
N LYS A 160 18.83 -15.04 9.59
CA LYS A 160 19.84 -13.98 9.45
C LYS A 160 19.35 -12.62 9.98
N GLU A 161 20.30 -11.78 10.34
CA GLU A 161 20.02 -10.38 10.72
C GLU A 161 19.55 -9.58 9.49
N LEU A 162 18.37 -8.95 9.58
CA LEU A 162 17.89 -8.00 8.58
C LEU A 162 18.41 -6.58 8.86
N LYS A 163 19.08 -6.01 7.86
CA LYS A 163 19.44 -4.59 7.82
C LYS A 163 18.61 -3.90 6.75
N ILE A 164 17.73 -3.00 7.17
CA ILE A 164 16.79 -2.32 6.29
C ILE A 164 16.88 -0.81 6.45
N THR A 165 16.43 -0.10 5.42
CA THR A 165 15.94 1.27 5.54
C THR A 165 14.54 1.31 4.92
N GLU A 166 13.60 1.99 5.58
CA GLU A 166 12.21 2.02 5.11
C GLU A 166 11.62 3.43 5.20
N ALA A 167 10.61 3.71 4.38
CA ALA A 167 9.92 4.99 4.37
C ALA A 167 8.49 4.89 3.82
N LEU A 168 7.61 5.75 4.33
CA LEU A 168 6.34 6.10 3.70
C LEU A 168 6.54 7.42 2.92
N HIS A 169 6.77 7.32 1.61
CA HIS A 169 7.24 8.43 0.79
C HIS A 169 6.12 9.39 0.34
N SER A 170 5.37 9.94 1.30
CA SER A 170 4.13 10.68 1.06
C SER A 170 4.32 11.93 0.18
N TYR A 171 3.44 12.09 -0.81
CA TYR A 171 3.32 13.28 -1.65
C TYR A 171 2.08 14.06 -1.25
N PHE A 172 2.26 15.26 -0.71
CA PHE A 172 1.16 16.15 -0.35
C PHE A 172 0.83 17.12 -1.48
N SER A 173 -0.46 17.40 -1.66
CA SER A 173 -0.93 18.52 -2.46
C SER A 173 -0.57 19.82 -1.73
N VAL A 174 0.17 20.72 -2.40
CA VAL A 174 0.64 22.01 -1.86
C VAL A 174 0.30 23.18 -2.77
#